data_AF-A0A7Y5M615-F1
#
_entry.id   AF-A0A7Y5M615-F1
#
_cell.length_a   1.000
_cell.length_b   1.000
_cell.length_c   1.000
_cell.angle_alpha   90.00
_cell.angle_beta   90.00
_cell.angle_gamma   90.00
#
_symmetry.space_group_name_H-M   'P 1'
#
loop_
_entity.id
_entity.type
_entity.pdbx_description
1 polymer ?
#
loop_
_entity_poly.entity_id
_entity_poly.type
_entity_poly.pdbx_seq_one_letter_code
_entity_poly.pdbx_strand_id
1 'polypeptide(L)'
;MLVLHLLAGNWLTALEDRAGDWVWAAAAEHTEERRLVVVDIDERSLAELGPWPWPRATQAQLIQQLAQAGARQQVLDVVFTNERPDDGILARAIAQHRPVLAQVFALEQGGTPSVGQLAGAFDWPTCPAPFGQARGYLANTATLLPAGPSAGVPAGPRASAAAA
;
A
#
# COMPACT_ATOMS: atom_id res chain seq x y z
N MET A 1 -10.29 38.82 17.68
CA MET A 1 -10.26 37.47 17.07
C MET A 1 -8.86 36.87 16.92
N LEU A 2 -7.76 37.55 17.30
CA LEU A 2 -6.40 36.98 17.27
C LEU A 2 -5.87 36.54 18.67
N VAL A 3 -6.43 37.08 19.75
CA VAL A 3 -5.96 36.84 21.13
C VAL A 3 -6.46 35.51 21.70
N LEU A 4 -7.58 34.97 21.21
CA LEU A 4 -8.15 33.70 21.69
C LEU A 4 -7.41 32.45 21.14
N HIS A 5 -6.75 32.58 19.99
CA HIS A 5 -5.95 31.48 19.40
C HIS A 5 -4.56 31.35 20.04
N LEU A 6 -4.01 32.43 20.61
CA LEU A 6 -2.65 32.46 21.16
C LEU A 6 -2.57 31.95 22.62
N LEU A 7 -3.71 31.82 23.32
CA LEU A 7 -3.77 31.37 24.72
C LEU A 7 -4.41 29.98 24.90
N ALA A 8 -5.06 29.45 23.85
CA ALA A 8 -5.78 28.17 23.90
C ALA A 8 -5.03 26.99 23.21
N GLY A 9 -3.86 27.24 22.61
CA GLY A 9 -3.37 26.43 21.49
C GLY A 9 -2.66 25.09 21.80
N ASN A 10 -2.19 24.85 23.03
CA ASN A 10 -1.36 23.67 23.32
C ASN A 10 -1.84 22.80 24.49
N TRP A 11 -2.51 23.37 25.48
CA TRP A 11 -2.97 22.61 26.65
C TRP A 11 -4.29 21.90 26.38
N LEU A 12 -5.14 22.49 25.52
CA LEU A 12 -6.41 21.90 25.11
C LEU A 12 -6.19 20.71 24.18
N THR A 13 -5.28 20.84 23.21
CA THR A 13 -4.85 19.74 22.34
C THR A 13 -4.19 18.63 23.15
N ALA A 14 -3.31 18.96 24.12
CA ALA A 14 -2.72 17.96 25.01
C ALA A 14 -3.75 17.24 25.89
N LEU A 15 -4.87 17.90 26.25
CA LEU A 15 -5.98 17.29 26.97
C LEU A 15 -6.84 16.41 26.06
N GLU A 16 -7.06 16.84 24.83
CA GLU A 16 -7.76 16.09 23.79
C GLU A 16 -7.00 14.81 23.43
N ASP A 17 -5.69 14.91 23.16
CA ASP A 17 -4.82 13.77 22.86
C ASP A 17 -4.83 12.77 24.02
N ARG A 18 -4.66 13.24 25.27
CA ARG A 18 -4.72 12.36 26.45
C ARG A 18 -6.08 11.72 26.65
N ALA A 19 -7.16 12.47 26.46
CA ALA A 19 -8.52 11.93 26.59
C ALA A 19 -8.77 10.89 25.50
N GLY A 20 -8.31 11.14 24.28
CA GLY A 20 -8.32 10.21 23.16
C GLY A 20 -7.57 8.93 23.50
N ASP A 21 -6.32 9.01 23.95
CA ASP A 21 -5.50 7.87 24.36
C ASP A 21 -6.20 7.03 25.44
N TRP A 22 -6.83 7.69 26.41
CA TRP A 22 -7.53 7.01 27.50
C TRP A 22 -8.80 6.30 27.01
N VAL A 23 -9.55 6.92 26.09
CA VAL A 23 -10.70 6.30 25.43
C VAL A 23 -10.26 5.11 24.59
N TRP A 24 -9.18 5.22 23.82
CA TRP A 24 -8.63 4.11 23.04
C TRP A 24 -8.15 2.97 23.92
N ALA A 25 -7.45 3.26 25.02
CA ALA A 25 -7.01 2.25 25.98
C ALA A 25 -8.18 1.56 26.70
N ALA A 26 -9.22 2.31 27.07
CA ALA A 26 -10.41 1.77 27.73
C ALA A 26 -11.33 0.99 26.78
N ALA A 27 -11.36 1.37 25.50
CA ALA A 27 -12.14 0.70 24.46
C ALA A 27 -11.38 -0.44 23.77
N ALA A 28 -10.07 -0.58 24.01
CA ALA A 28 -9.26 -1.66 23.45
C ALA A 28 -9.76 -3.00 24.01
N GLU A 29 -10.45 -3.75 23.17
CA GLU A 29 -10.87 -5.10 23.49
C GLU A 29 -9.64 -6.02 23.41
N HIS A 30 -9.26 -6.64 24.53
CA HIS A 30 -8.08 -7.52 24.61
C HIS A 30 -8.27 -8.89 23.94
N THR A 31 -9.28 -9.02 23.08
CA THR A 31 -9.49 -10.24 22.30
C THR A 31 -8.55 -10.22 21.11
N GLU A 32 -7.76 -11.29 20.91
CA GLU A 32 -6.92 -11.42 19.73
C GLU A 32 -7.77 -11.32 18.45
N GLU A 33 -7.54 -10.26 17.67
CA GLU A 33 -8.13 -10.12 16.35
C GLU A 33 -7.41 -11.09 15.39
N ARG A 34 -8.14 -12.12 14.94
CA ARG A 34 -7.58 -13.17 14.07
C ARG A 34 -7.97 -13.00 12.59
N ARG A 35 -8.78 -11.99 12.25
CA ARG A 35 -9.22 -11.73 10.88
C ARG A 35 -8.19 -10.94 10.07
N LEU A 36 -7.34 -10.17 10.75
CA LEU A 36 -6.28 -9.36 10.14
C LEU A 36 -4.95 -9.71 10.82
N VAL A 37 -3.99 -10.15 10.02
CA VAL A 37 -2.62 -10.45 10.49
C VAL A 37 -1.68 -9.48 9.79
N VAL A 38 -0.93 -8.73 10.60
CA VAL A 38 0.15 -7.86 10.10
C VAL A 38 1.44 -8.64 10.19
N VAL A 39 2.18 -8.67 9.09
CA VAL A 39 3.51 -9.27 9.00
C VAL A 39 4.50 -8.14 8.80
N ASP A 40 5.32 -7.90 9.81
CA ASP A 40 6.31 -6.83 9.79
C ASP A 40 7.71 -7.36 9.46
N ILE A 41 8.58 -6.47 8.98
CA ILE A 41 9.99 -6.74 8.73
C ILE A 41 10.78 -6.18 9.92
N ASP A 42 10.99 -7.02 10.92
CA ASP A 42 11.70 -6.66 12.16
C ASP A 42 13.22 -6.85 12.06
N GLU A 43 13.96 -6.34 13.06
CA GLU A 43 15.41 -6.44 13.12
C GLU A 43 15.89 -7.88 13.17
N ARG A 44 15.11 -8.78 13.79
CA ARG A 44 15.43 -10.19 13.85
C ARG A 44 15.39 -10.82 12.45
N SER A 45 14.35 -10.53 11.67
CA SER A 45 14.19 -11.00 10.30
C SER A 45 15.29 -10.45 9.40
N LEU A 46 15.68 -9.19 9.58
CA LEU A 46 16.81 -8.60 8.86
C LEU A 46 18.15 -9.23 9.25
N ALA A 47 18.32 -9.62 10.51
CA ALA A 47 19.51 -10.33 10.97
C ALA A 47 19.58 -11.76 10.41
N GLU A 48 18.44 -12.44 10.27
CA GLU A 48 18.35 -13.82 9.78
C GLU A 48 18.39 -13.92 8.24
N LEU A 49 17.68 -13.02 7.53
CA LEU A 49 17.50 -13.06 6.07
C LEU A 49 18.39 -12.06 5.30
N GLY A 50 19.02 -11.13 6.02
CA GLY A 50 19.83 -10.05 5.46
C GLY A 50 19.06 -8.75 5.25
N PRO A 51 19.75 -7.70 4.78
CA PRO A 51 19.19 -6.36 4.68
C PRO A 51 18.09 -6.28 3.61
N TRP A 52 17.08 -5.46 3.91
CA TRP A 52 16.09 -5.04 2.92
C TRP A 52 16.73 -4.10 1.87
N PRO A 53 16.32 -4.12 0.59
CA PRO A 53 15.29 -4.95 -0.02
C PRO A 53 15.74 -6.37 -0.37
N TRP A 54 15.04 -7.37 0.16
CA TRP A 54 15.32 -8.79 -0.07
C TRP A 54 15.23 -9.19 -1.56
N PRO A 55 15.90 -10.30 -1.96
CA PRO A 55 15.71 -10.90 -3.28
C PRO A 55 14.24 -11.19 -3.59
N ARG A 56 13.85 -11.15 -4.87
CA ARG A 56 12.48 -11.45 -5.32
C ARG A 56 12.08 -12.88 -4.96
N ALA A 57 13.04 -13.79 -4.94
CA ALA A 57 12.84 -15.17 -4.50
C ALA A 57 12.34 -15.26 -3.04
N THR A 58 12.96 -14.51 -2.12
CA THR A 58 12.54 -14.46 -0.70
C THR A 58 11.12 -13.92 -0.57
N GLN A 59 10.80 -12.86 -1.32
CA GLN A 59 9.48 -12.24 -1.30
C GLN A 59 8.40 -13.16 -1.90
N ALA A 60 8.73 -13.90 -2.96
CA ALA A 60 7.86 -14.92 -3.54
C ALA A 60 7.58 -16.06 -2.55
N GLN A 61 8.61 -16.49 -1.81
CA GLN A 61 8.48 -17.51 -0.78
C GLN A 61 7.58 -17.04 0.37
N LEU A 62 7.66 -15.76 0.77
CA LEU A 62 6.76 -15.18 1.77
C LEU A 62 5.29 -15.24 1.31
N ILE A 63 4.98 -14.80 0.09
CA ILE A 63 3.63 -14.87 -0.50
C ILE A 63 3.09 -16.31 -0.48
N GLN A 64 3.94 -17.27 -0.86
CA GLN A 64 3.57 -18.69 -0.89
C GLN A 64 3.30 -19.22 0.52
N GLN A 65 4.14 -18.90 1.51
CA GLN A 65 3.96 -19.34 2.89
C GLN A 65 2.69 -18.76 3.51
N LEU A 66 2.37 -17.48 3.26
CA LEU A 66 1.13 -16.86 3.72
C LEU A 66 -0.11 -17.55 3.12
N ALA A 67 -0.06 -17.89 1.82
CA ALA A 67 -1.12 -18.66 1.19
C ALA A 67 -1.28 -20.05 1.82
N GLN A 68 -0.18 -20.76 2.06
CA GLN A 68 -0.18 -22.08 2.70
C GLN A 68 -0.68 -22.04 4.15
N ALA A 69 -0.42 -20.94 4.87
CA ALA A 69 -0.94 -20.70 6.21
C ALA A 69 -2.45 -20.37 6.24
N GLY A 70 -3.10 -20.28 5.07
CA GLY A 70 -4.55 -20.07 4.96
C GLY A 70 -4.98 -18.62 4.84
N ALA A 71 -4.06 -17.69 4.52
CA ALA A 71 -4.42 -16.30 4.25
C ALA A 71 -5.41 -16.21 3.08
N ARG A 72 -6.62 -15.69 3.34
CA ARG A 72 -7.68 -15.55 2.32
C ARG A 72 -7.38 -14.46 1.30
N GLN A 73 -6.75 -13.37 1.75
CA GLN A 73 -6.29 -12.26 0.93
C GLN A 73 -4.96 -11.77 1.50
N GLN A 74 -4.05 -11.41 0.62
CA GLN A 74 -2.76 -10.83 0.97
C GLN A 74 -2.69 -9.41 0.41
N VAL A 75 -2.10 -8.49 1.17
CA VAL A 75 -1.84 -7.11 0.75
C VAL A 75 -0.36 -6.84 0.99
N LEU A 76 0.37 -6.49 -0.06
CA LEU A 76 1.78 -6.12 0.04
C LEU A 76 1.86 -4.60 0.08
N ASP A 77 2.22 -4.05 1.23
CA ASP A 77 2.52 -2.63 1.39
C ASP A 77 3.96 -2.29 0.95
N VAL A 78 4.29 -2.68 -0.28
CA VAL A 78 5.59 -2.45 -0.90
C VAL A 78 5.39 -2.15 -2.37
N VAL A 79 6.00 -1.05 -2.84
CA VAL A 79 6.02 -0.70 -4.27
C VAL A 79 7.33 -1.14 -4.90
N PHE A 80 7.25 -1.97 -5.94
CA PHE A 80 8.41 -2.49 -6.65
C PHE A 80 8.77 -1.65 -7.86
N THR A 81 9.51 -0.57 -7.63
CA THR A 81 9.79 0.45 -8.64
C THR A 81 10.87 0.09 -9.68
N ASN A 82 11.67 -0.95 -9.41
CA ASN A 82 12.84 -1.29 -10.22
C ASN A 82 12.78 -2.77 -10.63
N GLU A 83 13.05 -3.01 -11.91
CA GLU A 83 13.17 -4.36 -12.46
C GLU A 83 14.39 -5.06 -11.87
N ARG A 84 14.26 -6.36 -11.63
CA ARG A 84 15.36 -7.22 -11.15
C ARG A 84 15.43 -8.51 -11.96
N PRO A 85 16.63 -9.12 -12.09
CA PRO A 85 16.80 -10.37 -12.83
C PRO A 85 15.89 -11.52 -12.37
N ASP A 86 15.51 -11.52 -11.08
CA ASP A 86 14.67 -12.54 -10.45
C ASP A 86 13.18 -12.17 -10.36
N ASP A 87 12.73 -11.09 -11.02
CA ASP A 87 11.32 -10.67 -11.04
C ASP A 87 10.40 -11.79 -11.54
N GLY A 88 10.84 -12.62 -12.47
CA GLY A 88 10.04 -13.75 -12.97
C GLY A 88 9.68 -14.79 -11.90
N ILE A 89 10.42 -14.86 -10.79
CA ILE A 89 10.05 -15.71 -9.64
C ILE A 89 8.90 -15.07 -8.87
N LEU A 90 9.00 -13.78 -8.56
CA LEU A 90 7.97 -13.04 -7.83
C LEU A 90 6.69 -12.88 -8.67
N ALA A 91 6.80 -12.59 -9.97
CA ALA A 91 5.68 -12.46 -10.88
C ALA A 91 4.82 -13.74 -10.92
N ARG A 92 5.46 -14.93 -10.88
CA ARG A 92 4.75 -16.21 -10.80
C ARG A 92 3.98 -16.36 -9.48
N ALA A 93 4.61 -16.02 -8.35
CA ALA A 93 3.93 -16.05 -7.05
C ALA A 93 2.75 -15.05 -7.00
N ILE A 94 2.92 -13.85 -7.54
CA ILE A 94 1.86 -12.85 -7.66
C ILE A 94 0.72 -13.38 -8.54
N ALA A 95 1.01 -13.95 -9.71
CA ALA A 95 -0.03 -14.49 -10.59
C ALA A 95 -0.80 -15.66 -9.96
N GLN A 96 -0.10 -16.50 -9.19
CA GLN A 96 -0.69 -17.68 -8.54
C GLN A 96 -1.54 -17.33 -7.32
N HIS A 97 -1.08 -16.40 -6.48
CA HIS A 97 -1.71 -16.08 -5.19
C HIS A 97 -2.49 -14.77 -5.18
N ARG A 98 -2.37 -13.96 -6.25
CA ARG A 98 -3.10 -12.70 -6.48
C ARG A 98 -3.15 -11.77 -5.26
N PRO A 99 -2.00 -11.44 -4.65
CA PRO A 99 -2.00 -10.42 -3.61
C PRO A 99 -2.39 -9.06 -4.20
N VAL A 100 -2.94 -8.19 -3.36
CA VAL A 100 -3.09 -6.77 -3.68
C VAL A 100 -1.73 -6.11 -3.56
N LEU A 101 -1.29 -5.41 -4.61
CA LEU A 101 -0.02 -4.71 -4.64
C LEU A 101 -0.22 -3.23 -4.34
N ALA A 102 0.68 -2.64 -3.56
CA ALA A 102 0.67 -1.21 -3.27
C ALA A 102 0.89 -0.36 -4.52
N GLN A 103 0.23 0.79 -4.54
CA GLN A 103 0.34 1.86 -5.53
C GLN A 103 0.13 3.19 -4.78
N VAL A 104 0.92 4.21 -5.09
CA VAL A 104 0.83 5.53 -4.44
C VAL A 104 0.45 6.59 -5.48
N PHE A 105 -0.48 7.47 -5.13
CA PHE A 105 -1.01 8.53 -6.01
C PHE A 105 -0.69 9.92 -5.47
N ALA A 106 -0.24 10.82 -6.35
CA ALA A 106 -0.07 12.23 -6.03
C ALA A 106 -1.27 13.05 -6.52
N LEU A 107 -1.99 13.72 -5.61
CA LEU A 107 -3.27 14.41 -5.91
C LEU A 107 -3.16 15.93 -6.08
N GLU A 108 -2.06 16.56 -5.66
CA GLU A 108 -1.88 18.03 -5.69
C GLU A 108 -0.94 18.53 -6.82
N GLN A 109 -0.86 19.85 -7.03
CA GLN A 109 -0.06 20.46 -8.09
C GLN A 109 1.42 20.62 -7.69
N GLY A 110 2.33 19.88 -8.33
CA GLY A 110 3.78 20.04 -8.15
C GLY A 110 4.67 18.80 -8.34
N GLY A 111 4.13 17.61 -8.60
CA GLY A 111 4.93 16.39 -8.74
C GLY A 111 5.17 15.92 -10.18
N THR A 112 6.41 15.56 -10.50
CA THR A 112 6.75 14.52 -11.50
C THR A 112 7.27 13.27 -10.79
N PRO A 113 6.40 12.33 -10.41
CA PRO A 113 6.79 10.93 -10.37
C PRO A 113 5.83 10.08 -11.21
N SER A 114 6.40 9.25 -12.08
CA SER A 114 5.70 8.14 -12.74
C SER A 114 6.72 7.05 -12.94
N VAL A 115 6.67 6.04 -12.09
CA VAL A 115 7.53 4.85 -12.14
C VAL A 115 6.62 3.63 -12.07
N GLY A 116 6.96 2.61 -12.87
CA GLY A 116 6.17 1.40 -12.98
C GLY A 116 4.91 1.58 -13.82
N GLN A 117 3.95 0.69 -13.62
CA GLN A 117 2.68 0.67 -14.34
C GLN A 117 1.53 0.51 -13.34
N LEU A 118 0.48 1.31 -13.54
CA LEU A 118 -0.74 1.21 -12.75
C LEU A 118 -1.53 -0.06 -13.11
N ALA A 119 -2.17 -0.66 -12.11
CA ALA A 119 -2.99 -1.86 -12.26
C ALA A 119 -4.32 -1.73 -11.51
N GLY A 120 -5.33 -2.51 -11.93
CA GLY A 120 -6.65 -2.50 -11.29
C GLY A 120 -7.52 -1.31 -11.69
N ALA A 121 -7.31 -0.76 -12.89
CA ALA A 121 -8.15 0.32 -13.39
C ALA A 121 -9.58 -0.17 -13.60
N PHE A 122 -10.57 0.61 -13.18
CA PHE A 122 -11.96 0.36 -13.55
C PHE A 122 -12.24 0.88 -14.97
N ASP A 123 -13.23 0.30 -15.65
CA ASP A 123 -13.65 0.71 -17.00
C ASP A 123 -14.43 2.04 -17.02
N TRP A 124 -14.13 2.95 -16.09
CA TRP A 124 -14.75 4.27 -16.06
C TRP A 124 -14.10 5.20 -17.08
N PRO A 125 -14.89 5.94 -17.88
CA PRO A 125 -14.35 6.87 -18.88
C PRO A 125 -13.62 8.06 -18.23
N THR A 126 -14.03 8.44 -17.01
CA THR A 126 -13.40 9.47 -16.17
C THR A 126 -13.57 9.10 -14.70
N CYS A 127 -12.70 9.61 -13.82
CA CYS A 127 -12.87 9.45 -12.37
C CYS A 127 -14.20 10.10 -11.92
N PRO A 128 -15.18 9.33 -11.39
CA PRO A 128 -16.43 9.91 -10.91
C PRO A 128 -16.19 10.68 -9.61
N ALA A 129 -16.97 11.72 -9.35
CA ALA A 129 -16.97 12.38 -8.05
C ALA A 129 -17.37 11.36 -6.94
N PRO A 130 -16.79 11.45 -5.73
CA PRO A 130 -15.92 12.51 -5.21
C PRO A 130 -14.41 12.33 -5.50
N PHE A 131 -14.02 11.35 -6.33
CA PHE A 131 -12.61 10.99 -6.50
C PHE A 131 -11.84 12.03 -7.32
N GLY A 132 -10.65 12.39 -6.83
CA GLY A 132 -9.71 13.26 -7.54
C GLY A 132 -8.86 12.48 -8.54
N GLN A 133 -8.50 13.13 -9.65
CA GLN A 133 -7.54 12.56 -10.61
C GLN A 133 -6.11 12.74 -10.10
N ALA A 134 -5.37 11.63 -10.00
CA ALA A 134 -3.96 11.65 -9.71
C ALA A 134 -3.14 12.30 -10.84
N ARG A 135 -2.16 13.12 -10.47
CA ARG A 135 -1.23 13.81 -11.38
C ARG A 135 0.16 13.16 -11.42
N GLY A 136 0.40 12.16 -10.59
CA GLY A 136 1.61 11.34 -10.55
C GLY A 136 1.39 10.06 -9.76
N TYR A 137 2.28 9.07 -9.92
CA TYR A 137 2.19 7.80 -9.23
C TYR A 137 3.54 7.10 -9.03
N LEU A 138 3.57 6.21 -8.03
CA LEU A 138 4.57 5.16 -7.89
C LEU A 138 3.84 3.82 -7.91
N ALA A 139 4.25 2.94 -8.82
CA ALA A 139 3.63 1.65 -9.02
C ALA A 139 4.69 0.57 -9.28
N ASN A 140 4.23 -0.67 -9.35
CA ASN A 140 5.08 -1.82 -9.58
C ASN A 140 5.57 -1.86 -11.03
N THR A 141 6.74 -2.44 -11.27
CA THR A 141 7.27 -2.66 -12.61
C THR A 141 6.33 -3.54 -13.44
N ALA A 142 6.28 -3.30 -14.75
CA ALA A 142 5.44 -4.07 -15.67
C ALA A 142 5.77 -5.57 -15.65
N THR A 143 7.02 -5.93 -15.34
CA THR A 143 7.49 -7.32 -15.15
C THR A 143 6.77 -8.09 -14.05
N LEU A 144 6.21 -7.40 -13.06
CA LEU A 144 5.52 -7.98 -11.91
C LEU A 144 3.99 -7.96 -12.05
N LEU A 145 3.47 -7.27 -13.07
CA LEU A 145 2.03 -7.21 -13.31
C LEU A 145 1.59 -8.38 -14.21
N PRO A 146 0.48 -9.05 -13.88
CA PRO A 146 -0.01 -10.15 -14.71
C PRO A 146 -0.40 -9.66 -16.11
N ALA A 147 0.02 -10.40 -17.15
CA ALA A 147 -0.39 -10.19 -18.52
C ALA A 147 -1.86 -10.61 -18.70
N GLY A 148 -2.77 -9.69 -18.44
CA GLY A 148 -4.20 -9.85 -18.61
C GLY A 148 -4.88 -8.55 -18.23
N PRO A 149 -6.16 -8.35 -18.59
CA PRO A 149 -6.91 -7.24 -18.03
C PRO A 149 -6.83 -7.43 -16.52
N SER A 150 -6.15 -6.52 -15.83
CA SER A 150 -6.25 -6.41 -14.38
C SER A 150 -7.63 -5.83 -14.08
N ALA A 151 -8.70 -6.53 -14.49
CA ALA A 151 -10.05 -5.98 -14.63
C ALA A 151 -10.07 -4.54 -15.17
N GLY A 152 -9.16 -4.22 -16.11
CA GLY A 152 -8.90 -2.85 -16.54
C GLY A 152 -8.10 -2.82 -17.84
N VAL A 153 -8.63 -2.10 -18.82
CA VAL A 153 -8.01 -1.77 -20.10
C VAL A 153 -6.62 -1.17 -19.88
N PRO A 154 -5.64 -1.37 -20.79
CA PRO A 154 -4.37 -0.67 -20.73
C PRO A 154 -4.61 0.84 -20.58
N ALA A 155 -4.20 1.33 -19.42
CA ALA A 155 -4.02 2.73 -19.13
C ALA A 155 -3.23 3.37 -20.27
N GLY A 156 -3.92 4.03 -21.20
CA GLY A 156 -3.27 4.84 -22.23
C GLY A 156 -2.41 5.93 -21.58
N PRO A 157 -1.64 6.71 -22.36
CA PRO A 157 -0.77 7.77 -21.83
C PRO A 157 -1.51 8.89 -21.05
N ARG A 158 -2.83 8.77 -20.87
CA ARG A 158 -3.74 9.64 -20.10
C ARG A 158 -4.56 8.87 -19.06
N ALA A 159 -4.08 7.75 -18.54
CA ALA A 159 -4.80 7.02 -17.52
C ALA A 159 -4.94 7.85 -16.24
N SER A 160 -6.16 8.29 -15.97
CA SER A 160 -6.51 8.92 -14.70
C SER A 160 -6.66 7.82 -13.67
N ALA A 161 -5.77 7.77 -12.68
CA ALA A 161 -6.04 7.01 -11.46
C ALA A 161 -6.88 7.88 -10.51
N ALA A 162 -8.00 7.31 -10.06
CA ALA A 162 -8.77 7.87 -8.96
C ALA A 162 -8.11 7.45 -7.64
N ALA A 163 -7.84 8.38 -6.73
CA ALA A 163 -7.60 8.03 -5.34
C ALA A 163 -8.90 8.16 -4.55
N ALA A 164 -9.23 7.10 -3.82
CA ALA A 164 -10.34 7.03 -2.88
C ALA A 164 -9.94 7.52 -1.50
#